data_AF-A0A6B3HTR2-F1
#
_entry.id   AF-A0A6B3HTR2-F1
#
_cell.length_a   1.000
_cell.length_b   1.000
_cell.length_c   1.000
_cell.angle_alpha   90.00
_cell.angle_beta   90.00
_cell.angle_gamma   90.00
#
_symmetry.space_group_name_H-M   'P 1'
#
loop_
_entity.id
_entity.type
_entity.pdbx_description
1 polymer ?
#
loop_
_entity_poly.entity_id
_entity_poly.type
_entity_poly.pdbx_seq_one_letter_code
_entity_poly.pdbx_strand_id
1 'polypeptide(L)' 'WNRRTLWPKVYTHAHEGEEGEAGSVRLIGEAQMLIGTGVSLEHFVSSTVSWVRASIEFDKWLIERLGLAPAE' A
#
# COMPACT_ATOMS: atom_id res chain seq x y z
N TRP A 1 0.56 -7.91 -1.44
CA TRP A 1 0.44 -8.52 -0.10
C TRP A 1 -0.98 -8.99 0.10
N ASN A 2 -1.15 -10.25 0.49
CA ASN A 2 -2.40 -10.85 0.94
C ASN A 2 -2.01 -12.20 1.59
N ARG A 3 -1.74 -12.21 2.90
CA ARG A 3 -1.36 -13.47 3.57
C ARG A 3 -2.59 -14.21 4.13
N ARG A 4 -3.71 -13.52 4.41
CA ARG A 4 -4.99 -14.09 4.86
C ARG A 4 -6.24 -13.21 4.58
N THR A 5 -6.09 -11.99 4.04
CA THR A 5 -7.18 -11.01 3.86
C THR A 5 -7.07 -10.33 2.51
N LEU A 6 -8.19 -10.21 1.78
CA LEU A 6 -8.28 -9.66 0.41
C LEU A 6 -7.83 -8.21 0.23
N TRP A 7 -7.26 -7.57 1.26
CA TRP A 7 -6.92 -6.16 1.28
C TRP A 7 -5.89 -5.83 2.37
N PRO A 8 -4.97 -4.86 2.16
CA PRO A 8 -4.76 -4.05 0.94
C PRO A 8 -3.98 -4.79 -0.15
N LYS A 9 -4.26 -4.46 -1.43
CA LYS A 9 -3.48 -4.98 -2.56
C LYS A 9 -2.16 -4.23 -2.63
N VAL A 10 -1.06 -4.97 -2.76
CA VAL A 10 0.28 -4.39 -2.91
C VAL A 10 0.99 -5.09 -4.05
N TYR A 11 1.58 -4.31 -4.96
CA TYR A 11 2.29 -4.77 -6.15
C TYR A 11 3.57 -3.95 -6.38
N THR A 12 4.47 -4.49 -7.19
CA THR A 12 5.70 -3.80 -7.61
C THR A 12 5.47 -3.05 -8.92
N HIS A 13 6.03 -1.86 -9.02
CA HIS A 13 6.07 -1.07 -10.25
C HIS A 13 7.53 -0.74 -10.56
N ALA A 14 8.04 -1.28 -11.66
CA ALA A 14 9.36 -0.97 -12.18
C ALA A 14 9.29 0.34 -12.97
N HIS A 15 10.16 1.28 -12.66
CA HIS A 15 10.31 2.54 -13.36
C HIS A 15 11.70 2.55 -14.02
N GLU A 16 11.71 2.62 -15.34
CA GLU A 16 12.94 2.82 -16.12
C GLU A 16 13.36 4.29 -15.95
N GLY A 17 14.62 4.54 -15.60
CA GLY A 17 15.16 5.88 -15.54
C GLY A 17 15.32 6.46 -16.95
N GLU A 18 15.32 7.79 -17.06
CA GLU A 18 15.69 8.45 -18.31
C GLU A 18 17.19 8.22 -18.64
N GLU A 19 17.63 8.64 -19.82
CA GLU A 19 18.99 8.41 -20.30
C GLU A 19 20.03 8.95 -19.29
N GLY A 20 20.75 8.05 -18.62
CA GLY A 20 21.74 8.38 -17.58
C GLY A 20 21.28 8.17 -16.14
N GLU A 21 20.03 7.80 -15.88
CA GLU A 21 19.50 7.50 -14.54
C GLU A 21 19.27 6.00 -14.31
N ALA A 22 19.58 5.52 -13.10
CA ALA A 22 19.29 4.14 -12.73
C ALA A 22 17.78 3.93 -12.53
N GLY A 23 17.24 2.85 -13.11
CA GLY A 23 15.86 2.46 -12.88
C GLY A 23 15.56 2.17 -11.40
N SER A 24 14.30 2.27 -11.00
CA SER A 24 13.84 2.01 -9.64
C SER A 24 12.71 1.00 -9.60
N VAL A 25 12.59 0.27 -8.49
CA VAL A 25 11.41 -0.56 -8.19
C VAL A 25 10.68 0.08 -7.03
N ARG A 26 9.40 0.37 -7.24
CA ARG A 26 8.52 0.93 -6.22
C ARG A 26 7.54 -0.13 -5.75
N LEU A 27 7.25 -0.16 -4.45
CA LEU A 27 6.14 -0.92 -3.89
C LEU A 27 4.94 0.02 -3.80
N ILE A 28 3.84 -0.36 -4.45
CA ILE A 28 2.60 0.41 -4.46
C ILE A 28 1.56 -0.35 -3.66
N GLY A 29 1.10 0.24 -2.56
CA GLY A 29 -0.08 -0.20 -1.82
C GLY A 29 -1.31 0.57 -2.25
N GLU A 30 -2.36 -0.12 -2.68
CA GLU A 30 -3.60 0.51 -3.11
C GLU A 30 -4.81 0.05 -2.28
N ALA A 31 -5.72 0.99 -2.08
CA ALA A 31 -7.06 0.77 -1.58
C ALA A 31 -8.05 1.44 -2.53
N GLN A 32 -9.09 0.69 -2.92
CA GLN A 32 -10.15 1.19 -3.78
C GLN A 32 -11.48 1.04 -3.04
N MET A 33 -12.30 2.09 -3.08
CA MET A 33 -13.67 2.06 -2.58
C MET A 33 -14.60 2.48 -3.72
N LEU A 34 -15.51 1.58 -4.08
CA LEU A 34 -16.52 1.87 -5.10
C LEU A 34 -17.65 2.68 -4.45
N ILE A 35 -17.83 3.92 -4.90
CA ILE A 35 -18.78 4.86 -4.28
C ILE A 35 -20.10 5.00 -5.02
N GLY A 36 -20.28 4.41 -6.21
CA GLY A 36 -21.56 4.42 -6.95
C GLY A 36 -22.31 5.76 -6.89
N THR A 37 -23.48 5.77 -6.24
CA THR A 37 -24.34 6.95 -6.02
C THR A 37 -24.02 7.74 -4.75
N GLY A 38 -23.12 7.26 -3.90
CA GLY A 38 -22.69 7.89 -2.67
C GLY A 38 -22.14 6.88 -1.66
N VAL A 39 -21.40 7.39 -0.67
CA VAL A 39 -20.90 6.61 0.47
C VAL A 39 -21.28 7.33 1.75
N SER A 40 -21.67 6.59 2.79
CA SER A 40 -21.88 7.19 4.10
C SER A 40 -20.55 7.64 4.70
N LEU A 41 -20.56 8.76 5.42
CA LEU A 41 -19.36 9.29 6.07
C LEU A 41 -18.73 8.25 7.01
N GLU A 42 -19.56 7.57 7.80
CA GLU A 42 -19.09 6.54 8.74
C GLU A 42 -18.38 5.38 8.02
N HIS A 43 -18.95 4.88 6.91
CA HIS A 43 -18.35 3.80 6.16
C HIS A 43 -17.02 4.22 5.50
N PHE A 44 -16.96 5.44 4.96
CA PHE A 44 -15.73 6.00 4.41
C PHE A 44 -14.63 6.11 5.47
N VAL A 45 -14.96 6.69 6.63
CA VAL A 45 -14.00 6.85 7.74
C VAL A 45 -13.53 5.49 8.24
N SER A 46 -14.44 4.55 8.48
CA SER A 46 -14.12 3.20 8.93
C SER A 46 -13.18 2.48 7.96
N SER A 47 -13.49 2.52 6.65
CA SER A 47 -12.66 1.92 5.61
C SER A 47 -11.27 2.56 5.54
N THR A 48 -11.20 3.89 5.64
CA THR A 48 -9.92 4.63 5.62
C THR A 48 -9.05 4.30 6.84
N VAL A 49 -9.64 4.24 8.04
CA VAL A 49 -8.91 3.85 9.26
C VAL A 49 -8.39 2.42 9.15
N SER A 50 -9.21 1.50 8.63
CA SER A 50 -8.79 0.12 8.38
C SER A 50 -7.60 0.06 7.41
N TRP A 51 -7.62 0.86 6.34
CA TRP A 51 -6.52 0.95 5.37
C TRP A 51 -5.22 1.39 6.01
N VAL A 52 -5.26 2.50 6.76
CA VAL A 52 -4.08 3.08 7.40
C VAL A 52 -3.45 2.08 8.36
N ARG A 53 -4.25 1.39 9.16
CA ARG A 53 -3.75 0.35 10.09
C ARG A 53 -3.08 -0.80 9.33
N ALA A 54 -3.72 -1.30 8.28
CA ALA A 54 -3.16 -2.38 7.47
C ALA A 54 -1.86 -1.97 6.76
N SER A 55 -1.75 -0.71 6.32
CA SER A 55 -0.53 -0.17 5.71
C SER A 55 0.63 -0.08 6.71
N ILE A 56 0.36 0.31 7.97
CA ILE A 56 1.36 0.31 9.05
C ILE A 56 1.83 -1.11 9.37
N GLU A 57 0.91 -2.07 9.44
CA GLU A 57 1.25 -3.48 9.67
C GLU A 57 2.07 -4.06 8.51
N PHE A 58 1.72 -3.70 7.27
CA PHE A 58 2.45 -4.11 6.08
C PHE A 58 3.88 -3.55 6.07
N ASP A 59 4.06 -2.27 6.43
CA ASP A 59 5.38 -1.63 6.50
C ASP A 59 6.30 -2.36 7.49
N LYS A 60 5.80 -2.61 8.72
CA LYS A 60 6.53 -3.41 9.72
C LYS A 60 6.89 -4.80 9.20
N TRP A 61 5.91 -5.49 8.62
CA TRP A 61 6.12 -6.81 8.04
C TRP A 61 7.19 -6.78 6.93
N LEU A 62 7.18 -5.75 6.08
CA LEU A 62 8.10 -5.60 4.97
C LEU A 62 9.52 -5.36 5.46
N ILE A 63 9.69 -4.44 6.42
CA ILE A 63 10.96 -4.14 7.08
C ILE A 63 11.54 -5.41 7.70
N GLU A 64 10.75 -6.14 8.49
CA GLU A 64 11.17 -7.41 9.10
C GLU A 64 11.58 -8.45 8.05
N ARG A 65 10.84 -8.52 6.93
CA ARG A 65 11.07 -9.54 5.90
C ARG A 65 12.33 -9.28 5.07
N LEU A 66 12.64 -8.01 4.83
CA LEU A 66 13.75 -7.57 3.98
C LEU A 66 14.98 -7.11 4.78
N GLY A 67 14.89 -7.00 6.11
CA GLY A 67 15.98 -6.51 6.96
C GLY A 67 16.31 -5.04 6.71
N LEU A 68 15.30 -4.23 6.37
CA LEU A 68 15.49 -2.80 6.05
C LEU A 68 15.54 -1.96 7.34
N ALA A 69 16.18 -0.78 7.27
CA ALA A 69 15.99 0.24 8.30
C ALA A 69 14.61 0.89 8.10
N PRO A 70 13.92 1.33 9.19
CA PRO A 70 12.71 2.14 9.07
C PRO A 70 12.99 3.40 8.25
N ALA A 71 12.01 3.85 7.45
CA ALA A 71 12.08 5.15 6.82
C ALA A 71 12.05 6.25 7.90
N GLU A 72 12.97 7.21 7.84
CA GLU A 72 13.00 8.40 8.71
C GLU A 72 11.92 9.42 8.35
#